data_AF-A0A372JKP4-F1
#
_entry.id   AF-A0A372JKP4-F1
#
_cell.length_a   1.000
_cell.length_b   1.000
_cell.length_c   1.000
_cell.angle_alpha   90.00
_cell.angle_beta   90.00
_cell.angle_gamma   90.00
#
_symmetry.space_group_name_H-M   'P 1'
#
loop_
_entity.id
_entity.type
_entity.pdbx_description
1 polymer ?
#
loop_
_entity_poly.entity_id
_entity_poly.type
_entity_poly.pdbx_seq_one_letter_code
_entity_poly.pdbx_strand_id
1 'polypeptide(L)'
;MNDDPTAGDTGTVESRTAARTGGGPVGSATGTGAGTSAGVGAGAGAGASAPRVRKQHPIEAESFRILRSRVDLSPMPPLWRAVTERIIHASADLEFAVDVATTEEHLAGGLAALRAGAPIVTDVEMVAAGITARDTVCQIADPATGRLARAAGITRSAAAVRLAYAEVGPGAVWVVGCAPTALFEIIERGVRPALVIGLPVGFVGATESKQALRDSGLPQVSNISEKGGSAVAAAACNALLYHEGDPQ
;
A
#
# COMPACT_ATOMS: atom_id res chain seq x y z
N MET A 1 -51.99 36.27 22.45
CA MET A 1 -52.37 35.79 21.11
C MET A 1 -51.34 34.74 20.73
N ASN A 2 -51.39 33.58 21.38
CA ASN A 2 -52.24 32.42 21.00
C ASN A 2 -51.70 31.79 19.71
N ASP A 3 -51.39 30.51 19.58
CA ASP A 3 -51.50 29.31 20.41
C ASP A 3 -50.55 28.25 19.78
N ASP A 4 -49.91 27.42 20.60
CA ASP A 4 -49.59 26.01 20.30
C ASP A 4 -50.89 25.21 20.63
N PRO A 5 -51.25 23.99 20.14
CA PRO A 5 -50.33 22.88 19.81
C PRO A 5 -50.80 21.73 18.86
N THR A 6 -49.93 20.71 18.74
CA THR A 6 -50.19 19.23 18.68
C THR A 6 -50.60 18.45 17.41
N ALA A 7 -49.96 17.26 17.34
CA ALA A 7 -50.41 15.93 16.88
C ALA A 7 -50.27 15.57 15.37
N GLY A 8 -49.84 14.37 14.98
CA GLY A 8 -49.59 13.17 15.78
C GLY A 8 -48.85 12.05 15.03
N ASP A 9 -48.28 11.15 15.81
CA ASP A 9 -47.65 9.89 15.40
C ASP A 9 -48.54 8.76 15.94
N THR A 10 -49.14 7.98 15.04
CA THR A 10 -49.75 6.68 15.32
C THR A 10 -49.71 5.83 14.06
N GLY A 11 -48.99 4.70 14.09
CA GLY A 11 -48.88 3.78 12.96
C GLY A 11 -48.38 2.39 13.34
N THR A 12 -49.29 1.63 13.96
CA THR A 12 -49.27 0.25 14.45
C THR A 12 -48.58 -0.84 13.59
N VAL A 13 -47.97 -1.78 14.33
CA VAL A 13 -47.47 -3.13 13.99
C VAL A 13 -48.60 -4.06 13.51
N GLU A 14 -48.39 -4.89 12.47
CA GLU A 14 -48.68 -6.34 12.56
C GLU A 14 -48.27 -7.20 11.34
N SER A 15 -47.96 -8.43 11.70
CA SER A 15 -47.39 -9.59 11.01
C SER A 15 -48.24 -10.27 9.94
N ARG A 16 -47.62 -11.09 9.08
CA ARG A 16 -48.19 -12.38 8.63
C ARG A 16 -47.12 -13.40 8.23
N THR A 17 -47.38 -14.64 8.65
CA THR A 17 -46.57 -15.87 8.59
C THR A 17 -47.16 -16.85 7.57
N ALA A 18 -46.32 -17.64 6.88
CA ALA A 18 -46.53 -19.05 6.43
C ALA A 18 -45.23 -19.52 5.72
N ALA A 19 -44.44 -20.54 6.12
CA ALA A 19 -44.69 -21.98 6.27
C ALA A 19 -45.19 -22.63 4.94
N ARG A 20 -44.67 -23.73 4.36
CA ARG A 20 -43.80 -24.83 4.82
C ARG A 20 -43.52 -25.83 3.64
N THR A 21 -42.56 -26.74 3.85
CA THR A 21 -42.34 -28.10 3.22
C THR A 21 -41.44 -28.17 1.98
N GLY A 22 -40.51 -29.13 1.82
CA GLY A 22 -40.06 -30.28 2.62
C GLY A 22 -39.26 -31.26 1.73
N GLY A 23 -38.36 -32.08 2.29
CA GLY A 23 -37.81 -33.28 1.62
C GLY A 23 -36.29 -33.41 1.67
N GLY A 24 -35.80 -34.27 2.57
CA GLY A 24 -34.38 -34.57 2.80
C GLY A 24 -33.81 -35.75 1.99
N PRO A 25 -32.74 -36.41 2.48
CA PRO A 25 -31.59 -36.86 1.68
C PRO A 25 -31.53 -38.38 1.44
N VAL A 26 -30.50 -38.89 0.75
CA VAL A 26 -29.67 -40.10 1.05
C VAL A 26 -28.83 -40.48 -0.19
N GLY A 27 -27.55 -40.83 -0.02
CA GLY A 27 -26.76 -41.50 -1.07
C GLY A 27 -25.25 -41.56 -0.82
N SER A 28 -24.81 -42.29 0.21
CA SER A 28 -23.42 -42.68 0.43
C SER A 28 -23.01 -43.83 -0.50
N ALA A 29 -21.81 -43.76 -1.10
CA ALA A 29 -21.13 -44.93 -1.62
C ALA A 29 -19.62 -44.84 -1.33
N THR A 30 -19.17 -45.82 -0.55
CA THR A 30 -17.79 -46.20 -0.26
C THR A 30 -17.12 -46.81 -1.49
N GLY A 31 -15.83 -46.56 -1.66
CA GLY A 31 -15.02 -47.13 -2.73
C GLY A 31 -13.52 -47.04 -2.43
N THR A 32 -13.03 -48.00 -1.66
CA THR A 32 -11.62 -48.36 -1.47
C THR A 32 -10.97 -48.78 -2.79
N GLY A 33 -9.75 -48.30 -3.08
CA GLY A 33 -8.91 -48.78 -4.17
C GLY A 33 -7.50 -48.17 -4.11
N ALA A 34 -6.50 -49.04 -4.00
CA ALA A 34 -5.09 -48.72 -3.73
C ALA A 34 -4.24 -48.49 -5.00
N GLY A 35 -3.06 -47.89 -4.79
CA GLY A 35 -1.94 -47.81 -5.75
C GLY A 35 -1.97 -46.54 -6.60
N THR A 36 -0.89 -45.80 -6.86
CA THR A 36 0.55 -46.09 -6.83
C THR A 36 1.33 -44.77 -6.78
N SER A 37 2.50 -44.83 -6.14
CA SER A 37 3.58 -43.85 -6.15
C SER A 37 4.04 -43.40 -7.54
N ALA A 38 4.31 -42.11 -7.72
CA ALA A 38 5.52 -41.54 -8.34
C ALA A 38 5.29 -40.05 -8.68
N GLY A 39 6.20 -39.17 -8.26
CA GLY A 39 6.21 -37.78 -8.71
C GLY A 39 6.83 -36.81 -7.72
N VAL A 40 8.09 -37.01 -7.36
CA VAL A 40 8.89 -35.97 -6.69
C VAL A 40 9.24 -34.92 -7.74
N GLY A 41 8.37 -33.93 -7.91
CA GLY A 41 8.64 -32.74 -8.71
C GLY A 41 9.32 -31.70 -7.84
N ALA A 42 10.66 -31.75 -7.79
CA ALA A 42 11.46 -30.66 -7.25
C ALA A 42 11.24 -29.40 -8.12
N GLY A 43 10.36 -28.51 -7.64
CA GLY A 43 10.18 -27.18 -8.22
C GLY A 43 11.46 -26.39 -8.01
N ALA A 44 12.21 -26.23 -9.09
CA ALA A 44 13.44 -25.47 -9.18
C ALA A 44 13.25 -24.08 -8.56
N GLY A 45 14.22 -23.69 -7.73
CA GLY A 45 14.26 -22.38 -7.10
C GLY A 45 14.04 -21.26 -8.11
N ALA A 46 13.17 -20.34 -7.74
CA ALA A 46 13.00 -19.06 -8.42
C ALA A 46 14.39 -18.41 -8.53
N GLY A 47 14.96 -18.46 -9.72
CA GLY A 47 16.20 -17.78 -10.02
C GLY A 47 15.97 -16.29 -9.77
N ALA A 48 16.69 -15.74 -8.80
CA ALA A 48 16.76 -14.30 -8.62
C ALA A 48 17.20 -13.69 -9.96
N SER A 49 16.26 -13.05 -10.65
CA SER A 49 16.55 -12.35 -11.90
C SER A 49 17.64 -11.33 -11.62
N ALA A 50 18.73 -11.40 -12.38
CA ALA A 50 19.78 -10.39 -12.33
C ALA A 50 19.14 -8.99 -12.46
N PRO A 51 19.63 -7.98 -11.70
CA PRO A 51 19.07 -6.64 -11.73
C PRO A 51 19.15 -6.09 -13.16
N ARG A 52 17.99 -5.72 -13.71
CA ARG A 52 17.87 -5.19 -15.05
C ARG A 52 18.45 -3.77 -15.03
N VAL A 53 19.66 -3.58 -15.56
CA VAL A 53 20.31 -2.26 -15.63
C VAL A 53 19.41 -1.33 -16.45
N ARG A 54 18.83 -0.32 -15.80
CA ARG A 54 17.88 0.58 -16.42
C ARG A 54 18.64 1.66 -17.19
N LYS A 55 18.63 1.58 -18.52
CA LYS A 55 19.11 2.67 -19.37
C LYS A 55 18.12 3.83 -19.31
N GLN A 56 18.53 4.98 -18.77
CA GLN A 56 17.69 6.18 -18.72
C GLN A 56 17.33 6.64 -20.14
N HIS A 57 16.05 6.91 -20.37
CA HIS A 57 15.57 7.38 -21.67
C HIS A 57 15.90 8.88 -21.86
N PRO A 58 16.26 9.36 -23.06
CA PRO A 58 16.60 10.77 -23.28
C PRO A 58 15.52 11.77 -22.84
N ILE A 59 14.24 11.43 -23.03
CA ILE A 59 13.10 12.26 -22.58
C ILE A 59 13.07 12.37 -21.05
N GLU A 60 13.40 11.29 -20.34
CA GLU A 60 13.44 11.30 -18.88
C GLU A 60 14.60 12.20 -18.39
N ALA A 61 15.78 12.07 -19.01
CA ALA A 61 16.93 12.92 -18.70
C ALA A 61 16.62 14.41 -18.93
N GLU A 62 15.98 14.74 -20.05
CA GLU A 62 15.56 16.11 -20.36
C GLU A 62 14.48 16.63 -19.39
N SER A 63 13.54 15.78 -19.00
CA SER A 63 12.53 16.12 -18.00
C SER A 63 13.15 16.48 -16.65
N PHE A 64 14.12 15.70 -16.17
CA PHE A 64 14.86 16.03 -14.93
C PHE A 64 15.67 17.33 -15.07
N ARG A 65 16.26 17.59 -16.24
CA ARG A 65 16.96 18.86 -16.51
C ARG A 65 16.02 20.06 -16.37
N ILE A 66 14.82 19.98 -16.95
CA ILE A 66 13.80 21.03 -16.85
C ILE A 66 13.28 21.17 -15.42
N LEU A 67 13.06 20.07 -14.71
CA LEU A 67 12.65 20.07 -13.31
C LEU A 67 13.66 20.84 -12.45
N ARG A 68 14.95 20.48 -12.54
CA ARG A 68 16.03 21.10 -11.78
C ARG A 68 16.27 22.56 -12.12
N SER A 69 15.83 23.03 -13.30
CA SER A 69 15.87 24.46 -13.62
C SER A 69 14.71 25.26 -13.02
N ARG A 70 13.67 24.59 -12.49
CA ARG A 70 12.49 25.24 -11.91
C ARG A 70 12.45 25.19 -10.39
N VAL A 71 13.18 24.25 -9.77
CA VAL A 71 13.25 24.10 -8.32
C VAL A 71 14.64 23.67 -7.90
N ASP A 72 15.19 24.34 -6.89
CA ASP A 72 16.49 24.00 -6.32
C ASP A 72 16.31 23.04 -5.14
N LEU A 73 16.75 21.79 -5.34
CA LEU A 73 16.76 20.73 -4.33
C LEU A 73 18.18 20.38 -3.87
N SER A 74 19.19 21.16 -4.29
CA SER A 74 20.59 20.96 -3.90
C SER A 74 20.86 21.04 -2.38
N PRO A 75 20.04 21.72 -1.55
CA PRO A 75 20.21 21.64 -0.10
C PRO A 75 19.74 20.31 0.52
N MET A 76 18.92 19.52 -0.19
CA MET A 76 18.42 18.25 0.32
C MET A 76 19.52 17.17 0.34
N PRO A 77 19.52 16.26 1.33
CA PRO A 77 20.33 15.06 1.32
C PRO A 77 20.11 14.19 0.05
N PRO A 78 21.08 13.35 -0.36
CA PRO A 78 21.03 12.65 -1.65
C PRO A 78 19.80 11.77 -1.90
N LEU A 79 19.44 10.90 -0.96
CA LEU A 79 18.27 10.01 -1.12
C LEU A 79 16.98 10.82 -1.05
N TRP A 80 16.90 11.76 -0.11
CA TRP A 80 15.76 12.66 -0.01
C TRP A 80 15.55 13.41 -1.33
N ARG A 81 16.60 14.01 -1.88
CA ARG A 81 16.57 14.69 -3.18
C ARG A 81 16.08 13.75 -4.28
N ALA A 82 16.65 12.55 -4.37
CA ALA A 82 16.28 11.59 -5.41
C ALA A 82 14.80 11.18 -5.33
N VAL A 83 14.28 10.97 -4.12
CA VAL A 83 12.87 10.67 -3.87
C VAL A 83 11.98 11.86 -4.24
N THR A 84 12.30 13.06 -3.77
CA THR A 84 11.54 14.29 -4.05
C THR A 84 11.53 14.61 -5.55
N GLU A 85 12.67 14.55 -6.24
CA GLU A 85 12.75 14.76 -7.68
C GLU A 85 11.88 13.78 -8.44
N ARG A 86 11.89 12.50 -8.05
CA ARG A 86 11.09 11.46 -8.70
C ARG A 86 9.60 11.66 -8.47
N ILE A 87 9.20 12.10 -7.27
CA ILE A 87 7.81 12.47 -6.96
C ILE A 87 7.37 13.64 -7.85
N ILE A 88 8.15 14.74 -7.88
CA ILE A 88 7.84 15.92 -8.71
C ILE A 88 7.80 15.56 -10.19
N HIS A 89 8.70 14.70 -10.67
CA HIS A 89 8.69 14.25 -12.06
C HIS A 89 7.40 13.48 -12.41
N ALA A 90 6.91 12.65 -11.49
CA ALA A 90 5.70 11.86 -11.71
C ALA A 90 4.40 12.68 -11.61
N SER A 91 4.39 13.76 -10.82
CA SER A 91 3.21 14.61 -10.59
C SER A 91 3.20 15.91 -11.39
N ALA A 92 4.35 16.34 -11.90
CA ALA A 92 4.60 17.69 -12.41
C ALA A 92 4.28 18.81 -11.40
N ASP A 93 4.27 18.51 -10.10
CA ASP A 93 3.92 19.44 -9.02
C ASP A 93 5.17 19.81 -8.21
N LEU A 94 5.64 21.04 -8.36
CA LEU A 94 6.85 21.54 -7.71
C LEU A 94 6.67 21.75 -6.20
N GLU A 95 5.45 21.83 -5.69
CA GLU A 95 5.21 22.08 -4.26
C GLU A 95 5.68 20.91 -3.38
N PHE A 96 5.83 19.70 -3.95
CA PHE A 96 6.46 18.58 -3.25
C PHE A 96 7.88 18.88 -2.77
N ALA A 97 8.56 19.88 -3.32
CA ALA A 97 9.87 20.34 -2.84
C ALA A 97 9.86 20.81 -1.38
N VAL A 98 8.73 21.29 -0.87
CA VAL A 98 8.58 21.73 0.52
C VAL A 98 7.55 20.91 1.31
N ASP A 99 6.81 20.03 0.62
CA ASP A 99 5.75 19.23 1.21
C ASP A 99 6.23 17.83 1.66
N VAL A 100 7.28 17.27 1.05
CA VAL A 100 7.82 15.94 1.42
C VAL A 100 8.50 16.00 2.80
N ALA A 101 8.18 15.03 3.66
CA ALA A 101 8.68 14.93 5.03
C ALA A 101 9.25 13.53 5.31
N THR A 102 10.56 13.46 5.60
CA THR A 102 11.30 12.22 5.93
C THR A 102 12.58 12.58 6.69
N THR A 103 13.50 11.63 6.84
CA THR A 103 14.92 11.91 7.09
C THR A 103 15.77 11.07 6.13
N GLU A 104 17.04 11.42 5.97
CA GLU A 104 17.97 10.64 5.14
C GLU A 104 18.18 9.24 5.72
N GLU A 105 18.19 9.11 7.04
CA GLU A 105 18.38 7.84 7.76
C GLU A 105 17.24 6.86 7.49
N HIS A 106 15.98 7.35 7.45
CA HIS A 106 14.84 6.52 7.08
C HIS A 106 14.98 5.94 5.67
N LEU A 107 15.35 6.80 4.71
CA LEU A 107 15.54 6.39 3.32
C LEU A 107 16.73 5.45 3.16
N ALA A 108 17.83 5.70 3.86
CA ALA A 108 19.01 4.84 3.85
C ALA A 108 18.70 3.44 4.42
N GLY A 109 17.97 3.37 5.53
CA GLY A 109 17.51 2.10 6.11
C GLY A 109 16.58 1.34 5.17
N GLY A 110 15.62 2.04 4.55
CA GLY A 110 14.73 1.46 3.55
C GLY A 110 15.47 0.95 2.31
N LEU A 111 16.41 1.73 1.77
CA LEU A 111 17.26 1.33 0.65
C LEU A 111 18.11 0.10 0.99
N ALA A 112 18.71 0.07 2.18
CA ALA A 112 19.48 -1.08 2.64
C ALA A 112 18.61 -2.34 2.73
N ALA A 113 17.38 -2.22 3.26
CA ALA A 113 16.44 -3.32 3.31
C ALA A 113 16.01 -3.80 1.91
N LEU A 114 15.73 -2.88 0.98
CA LEU A 114 15.40 -3.22 -0.42
C LEU A 114 16.55 -3.98 -1.09
N ARG A 115 17.80 -3.53 -0.89
CA ARG A 115 19.00 -4.21 -1.39
C ARG A 115 19.22 -5.57 -0.75
N ALA A 116 18.82 -5.75 0.51
CA ALA A 116 18.82 -7.04 1.20
C ALA A 116 17.66 -7.97 0.81
N GLY A 117 16.78 -7.54 -0.12
CA GLY A 117 15.67 -8.35 -0.61
C GLY A 117 14.38 -8.25 0.21
N ALA A 118 14.25 -7.25 1.09
CA ALA A 118 13.01 -7.02 1.85
C ALA A 118 11.80 -6.94 0.90
N PRO A 119 10.66 -7.60 1.19
CA PRO A 119 9.46 -7.54 0.35
C PRO A 119 8.93 -6.10 0.18
N ILE A 120 8.31 -5.80 -0.96
CA ILE A 120 7.47 -4.60 -1.11
C ILE A 120 6.01 -5.01 -0.98
N VAL A 121 5.30 -4.32 -0.09
CA VAL A 121 3.85 -4.47 0.08
C VAL A 121 3.15 -3.19 -0.37
N THR A 122 2.08 -3.31 -1.14
CA THR A 122 1.31 -2.14 -1.62
C THR A 122 -0.15 -2.19 -1.14
N ASP A 123 -0.74 -1.03 -0.89
CA ASP A 123 -2.13 -0.93 -0.43
C ASP A 123 -3.16 -1.17 -1.55
N VAL A 124 -2.81 -0.84 -2.80
CA VAL A 124 -3.66 -1.01 -3.99
C VAL A 124 -2.86 -1.47 -5.21
N GLU A 125 -3.55 -2.09 -6.17
CA GLU A 125 -2.96 -2.60 -7.43
C GLU A 125 -2.34 -1.49 -8.29
N MET A 126 -2.88 -0.27 -8.27
CA MET A 126 -2.31 0.84 -9.04
C MET A 126 -0.91 1.23 -8.55
N VAL A 127 -0.62 1.07 -7.25
CA VAL A 127 0.73 1.27 -6.72
C VAL A 127 1.64 0.14 -7.19
N ALA A 128 1.18 -1.11 -7.08
CA ALA A 128 1.91 -2.30 -7.54
C ALA A 128 2.30 -2.18 -9.02
N ALA A 129 1.36 -1.83 -9.89
CA ALA A 129 1.59 -1.65 -11.32
C ALA A 129 2.61 -0.54 -11.65
N GLY A 130 2.75 0.46 -10.78
CA GLY A 130 3.75 1.52 -10.92
C GLY A 130 5.17 1.09 -10.53
N ILE A 131 5.34 0.00 -9.78
CA ILE A 131 6.63 -0.52 -9.32
C ILE A 131 7.09 -1.60 -10.30
N THR A 132 8.01 -1.25 -11.20
CA THR A 132 8.33 -2.08 -12.37
C THR A 132 9.61 -2.89 -12.23
N ALA A 133 10.46 -2.57 -11.25
CA ALA A 133 11.75 -3.25 -11.08
C ALA A 133 11.65 -4.59 -10.36
N ARG A 134 10.56 -4.81 -9.61
CA ARG A 134 10.42 -5.93 -8.68
C ARG A 134 8.96 -6.24 -8.42
N ASP A 135 8.66 -7.53 -8.24
CA ASP A 135 7.34 -7.97 -7.83
C ASP A 135 6.96 -7.41 -6.45
N THR A 136 5.66 -7.23 -6.25
CA THR A 136 5.08 -6.66 -5.03
C THR A 136 3.98 -7.56 -4.48
N VAL A 137 3.78 -7.54 -3.18
CA VAL A 137 2.64 -8.19 -2.52
C VAL A 137 1.51 -7.17 -2.39
N CYS A 138 0.40 -7.41 -3.08
CA CYS A 138 -0.83 -6.63 -2.92
C CYS A 138 -2.00 -7.56 -2.61
N GLN A 139 -2.55 -7.44 -1.40
CA GLN A 139 -3.64 -8.32 -0.94
C GLN A 139 -5.03 -7.70 -1.16
N ILE A 140 -5.13 -6.51 -1.78
CA ILE A 140 -6.40 -5.80 -1.88
C ILE A 140 -7.45 -6.60 -2.64
N ALA A 141 -7.07 -7.29 -3.72
CA ALA A 141 -8.00 -8.05 -4.56
C ALA A 141 -8.38 -9.42 -3.97
N ASP A 142 -7.63 -9.93 -2.98
CA ASP A 142 -7.85 -11.27 -2.44
C ASP A 142 -9.26 -11.42 -1.82
N PRO A 143 -10.01 -12.50 -2.15
CA PRO A 143 -11.33 -12.74 -1.55
C PRO A 143 -11.33 -12.82 -0.02
N ALA A 144 -10.25 -13.32 0.59
CA ALA A 144 -10.04 -13.36 2.04
C ALA A 144 -9.98 -11.97 2.65
N THR A 145 -9.41 -10.98 1.95
CA THR A 145 -9.42 -9.57 2.39
C THR A 145 -10.85 -9.08 2.57
N GLY A 146 -11.73 -9.37 1.60
CA GLY A 146 -13.14 -9.01 1.69
C GLY A 146 -13.88 -9.72 2.83
N ARG A 147 -13.52 -10.97 3.15
CA ARG A 147 -14.10 -11.70 4.30
C ARG A 147 -13.62 -11.10 5.62
N LEU A 148 -12.31 -10.84 5.73
CA LEU A 148 -11.69 -10.27 6.93
C LEU A 148 -12.23 -8.86 7.22
N ALA A 149 -12.33 -8.01 6.20
CA ALA A 149 -12.87 -6.65 6.34
C ALA A 149 -14.28 -6.66 6.96
N ARG A 150 -15.16 -7.54 6.46
CA ARG A 150 -16.52 -7.70 7.00
C ARG A 150 -16.52 -8.24 8.43
N ALA A 151 -15.75 -9.29 8.69
CA ALA A 151 -15.70 -9.93 10.00
C ALA A 151 -15.14 -9.01 11.09
N ALA A 152 -14.15 -8.18 10.75
CA ALA A 152 -13.49 -7.29 11.69
C ALA A 152 -14.11 -5.87 11.73
N GLY A 153 -15.08 -5.55 10.88
CA GLY A 153 -15.69 -4.21 10.81
C GLY A 153 -14.73 -3.11 10.35
N ILE A 154 -13.76 -3.43 9.49
CA ILE A 154 -12.73 -2.51 8.99
C ILE A 154 -12.80 -2.37 7.47
N THR A 155 -12.06 -1.40 6.92
CA THR A 155 -11.97 -1.22 5.47
C THR A 155 -11.23 -2.38 4.80
N ARG A 156 -11.46 -2.52 3.49
CA ARG A 156 -10.76 -3.53 2.69
C ARG A 156 -9.24 -3.32 2.69
N SER A 157 -8.78 -2.07 2.62
CA SER A 157 -7.34 -1.75 2.65
C SER A 157 -6.69 -2.05 4.01
N ALA A 158 -7.39 -1.78 5.11
CA ALA A 158 -6.92 -2.18 6.44
C ALA A 158 -6.84 -3.72 6.58
N ALA A 159 -7.86 -4.44 6.12
CA ALA A 159 -7.79 -5.90 6.08
C ALA A 159 -6.65 -6.44 5.21
N ALA A 160 -6.37 -5.79 4.08
CA ALA A 160 -5.28 -6.18 3.17
C ALA A 160 -3.91 -6.06 3.86
N VAL A 161 -3.70 -5.02 4.67
CA VAL A 161 -2.48 -4.87 5.48
C VAL A 161 -2.28 -6.07 6.40
N ARG A 162 -3.34 -6.51 7.10
CA ARG A 162 -3.22 -7.66 8.02
C ARG A 162 -2.86 -8.95 7.29
N LEU A 163 -3.46 -9.19 6.13
CA LEU A 163 -3.16 -10.39 5.34
C LEU A 163 -1.76 -10.33 4.73
N ALA A 164 -1.36 -9.18 4.18
CA ALA A 164 -0.02 -9.02 3.64
C ALA A 164 1.04 -9.17 4.74
N TYR A 165 0.81 -8.62 5.94
CA TYR A 165 1.73 -8.81 7.06
C TYR A 165 1.81 -10.27 7.53
N ALA A 166 0.70 -11.01 7.52
CA ALA A 166 0.71 -12.44 7.82
C ALA A 166 1.52 -13.25 6.80
N GLU A 167 1.60 -12.79 5.56
CA GLU A 167 2.39 -13.41 4.49
C GLU A 167 3.88 -13.04 4.58
N VAL A 168 4.20 -11.76 4.70
CA VAL A 168 5.58 -11.27 4.54
C VAL A 168 6.34 -11.10 5.86
N GLY A 169 5.63 -11.01 6.99
CA GLY A 169 6.23 -10.76 8.29
C GLY A 169 6.83 -9.35 8.46
N PRO A 170 7.68 -9.14 9.48
CA PRO A 170 8.32 -7.85 9.73
C PRO A 170 9.42 -7.54 8.71
N GLY A 171 9.82 -6.26 8.63
CA GLY A 171 10.95 -5.82 7.80
C GLY A 171 10.61 -5.58 6.33
N ALA A 172 9.35 -5.69 5.93
CA ALA A 172 8.90 -5.29 4.60
C ALA A 172 8.93 -3.76 4.41
N VAL A 173 9.04 -3.32 3.14
CA VAL A 173 8.81 -1.94 2.73
C VAL A 173 7.35 -1.80 2.32
N TRP A 174 6.62 -0.91 2.98
CA TRP A 174 5.21 -0.68 2.74
C TRP A 174 5.02 0.57 1.90
N VAL A 175 4.23 0.47 0.83
CA VAL A 175 3.96 1.58 -0.10
C VAL A 175 2.46 1.81 -0.14
N VAL A 176 2.02 2.88 0.54
CA VAL A 176 0.63 3.27 0.68
C VAL A 176 0.38 4.51 -0.16
N GLY A 177 -0.31 4.35 -1.28
CA GLY A 177 -0.58 5.44 -2.22
C GLY A 177 -2.05 5.88 -2.28
N CYS A 178 -2.98 5.15 -1.68
CA CYS A 178 -4.41 5.41 -1.85
C CYS A 178 -5.15 5.51 -0.52
N ALA A 179 -4.98 4.56 0.40
CA ALA A 179 -5.89 4.40 1.53
C ALA A 179 -5.28 4.88 2.86
N PRO A 180 -5.77 5.99 3.46
CA PRO A 180 -5.38 6.40 4.81
C PRO A 180 -5.56 5.31 5.86
N THR A 181 -6.63 4.52 5.71
CA THR A 181 -6.93 3.41 6.63
C THR A 181 -5.91 2.26 6.58
N ALA A 182 -5.23 2.05 5.44
CA ALA A 182 -4.10 1.12 5.41
C ALA A 182 -2.93 1.65 6.24
N LEU A 183 -2.68 2.96 6.17
CA LEU A 183 -1.58 3.58 6.91
C LEU A 183 -1.82 3.56 8.43
N PHE A 184 -3.04 3.88 8.88
CA PHE A 184 -3.41 3.71 10.29
C PHE A 184 -3.25 2.26 10.75
N GLU A 185 -3.69 1.29 9.95
CA GLU A 185 -3.61 -0.12 10.33
C GLU A 185 -2.14 -0.61 10.43
N ILE A 186 -1.22 -0.13 9.58
CA ILE A 186 0.23 -0.40 9.68
C ILE A 186 0.78 0.06 11.04
N ILE A 187 0.39 1.26 11.47
CA ILE A 187 0.83 1.88 12.73
C ILE A 187 0.25 1.11 13.92
N GLU A 188 -1.08 0.94 13.95
CA GLU A 188 -1.80 0.32 15.06
C GLU A 188 -1.41 -1.15 15.30
N ARG A 189 -1.08 -1.88 14.23
CA ARG A 189 -0.65 -3.29 14.34
C ARG A 189 0.83 -3.47 14.59
N GLY A 190 1.62 -2.39 14.53
CA GLY A 190 3.05 -2.46 14.76
C GLY A 190 3.73 -3.48 13.85
N VAL A 191 3.48 -3.40 12.53
CA VAL A 191 3.98 -4.37 11.53
C VAL A 191 5.50 -4.34 11.33
N ARG A 192 6.23 -3.55 12.13
CA ARG A 192 7.70 -3.39 12.13
C ARG A 192 8.29 -3.27 10.71
N PRO A 193 7.85 -2.26 9.93
CA PRO A 193 8.32 -2.04 8.57
C PRO A 193 9.80 -1.64 8.55
N ALA A 194 10.51 -1.99 7.48
CA ALA A 194 11.84 -1.41 7.21
C ALA A 194 11.74 0.04 6.72
N LEU A 195 10.69 0.36 5.97
CA LEU A 195 10.32 1.71 5.54
C LEU A 195 8.82 1.74 5.21
N VAL A 196 8.15 2.84 5.54
CA VAL A 196 6.79 3.15 5.08
C VAL A 196 6.83 4.35 4.13
N ILE A 197 6.48 4.12 2.88
CA ILE A 197 6.20 5.17 1.90
C ILE A 197 4.70 5.50 2.04
N GLY A 198 4.38 6.45 2.91
CA GLY A 198 3.02 6.84 3.29
C GLY A 198 2.58 8.08 2.54
N LEU A 199 2.08 7.89 1.32
CA LEU A 199 1.63 8.97 0.43
C LEU A 199 0.15 8.77 -0.01
N PRO A 200 -0.80 8.43 0.89
CA PRO A 200 -2.22 8.42 0.53
C PRO A 200 -2.67 9.83 0.13
N VAL A 201 -3.49 9.90 -0.92
CA VAL A 201 -4.19 11.11 -1.36
C VAL A 201 -5.60 11.15 -0.79
N GLY A 202 -6.10 12.33 -0.46
CA GLY A 202 -7.52 12.52 -0.18
C GLY A 202 -7.79 13.64 0.80
N PHE A 203 -9.04 14.09 0.81
CA PHE A 203 -9.50 15.17 1.69
C PHE A 203 -10.01 14.67 3.05
N VAL A 204 -10.02 13.35 3.27
CA VAL A 204 -10.48 12.74 4.51
C VAL A 204 -9.45 11.75 4.99
N GLY A 205 -8.84 12.02 6.15
CA GLY A 205 -7.91 11.12 6.83
C GLY A 205 -6.50 11.08 6.24
N ALA A 206 -6.24 11.61 5.05
CA ALA A 206 -4.92 11.52 4.42
C ALA A 206 -3.87 12.30 5.22
N THR A 207 -4.11 13.58 5.49
CA THR A 207 -3.23 14.44 6.29
C THR A 207 -3.04 13.88 7.69
N GLU A 208 -4.11 13.43 8.34
CA GLU A 208 -4.10 12.86 9.69
C GLU A 208 -3.32 11.54 9.74
N SER A 209 -3.50 10.65 8.76
CA SER A 209 -2.77 9.37 8.70
C SER A 209 -1.28 9.57 8.46
N LYS A 210 -0.90 10.57 7.65
CA LYS A 210 0.51 10.93 7.42
C LYS A 210 1.14 11.60 8.63
N GLN A 211 0.39 12.44 9.34
CA GLN A 211 0.82 12.99 10.62
C GLN A 211 1.03 11.87 11.65
N ALA A 212 0.07 10.96 11.79
CA ALA A 212 0.19 9.80 12.67
C ALA A 212 1.41 8.91 12.31
N LEU A 213 1.71 8.75 11.02
CA LEU A 213 2.91 8.03 10.58
C LEU A 213 4.18 8.74 11.06
N ARG A 214 4.28 10.06 10.90
CA ARG A 214 5.43 10.84 11.38
C ARG A 214 5.57 10.75 12.90
N ASP A 215 4.46 10.80 13.63
CA ASP A 215 4.44 10.75 15.10
C ASP A 215 4.70 9.34 15.65
N SER A 216 4.52 8.29 14.84
CA SER A 216 4.73 6.90 15.25
C SER A 216 6.19 6.52 15.49
N GLY A 217 7.15 7.30 14.98
CA GLY A 217 8.57 6.98 15.01
C GLY A 217 9.01 5.84 14.07
N LEU A 218 8.12 5.33 13.22
CA LEU A 218 8.47 4.36 12.19
C LEU A 218 9.35 5.00 11.10
N PRO A 219 10.31 4.26 10.51
CA PRO A 219 11.03 4.73 9.33
C PRO A 219 10.05 5.01 8.20
N GLN A 220 10.02 6.26 7.72
CA GLN A 220 8.98 6.70 6.80
C GLN A 220 9.41 7.81 5.84
N VAL A 221 8.72 7.89 4.71
CA VAL A 221 8.58 9.09 3.87
C VAL A 221 7.10 9.35 3.57
N SER A 222 6.68 10.60 3.78
CA SER A 222 5.31 11.08 3.56
C SER A 222 5.34 12.54 3.09
N ASN A 223 4.20 13.21 3.11
CA ASN A 223 4.06 14.64 2.88
C ASN A 223 3.06 15.29 3.85
N ILE A 224 3.01 16.62 3.89
CA ILE A 224 2.16 17.37 4.84
C ILE A 224 0.72 17.50 4.32
N SER A 225 0.55 17.89 3.06
CA SER A 225 -0.77 18.21 2.45
C SER A 225 -1.65 16.99 2.18
N GLU A 226 -2.85 17.19 1.61
CA GLU A 226 -3.76 16.15 1.12
C GLU A 226 -3.25 15.42 -0.13
N LYS A 227 -2.19 15.94 -0.76
CA LYS A 227 -1.60 15.39 -1.98
C LYS A 227 -0.99 14.01 -1.72
N GLY A 228 -0.86 13.23 -2.78
CA GLY A 228 -0.30 11.89 -2.72
C GLY A 228 -0.71 11.12 -3.97
N GLY A 229 -1.04 9.85 -3.80
CA GLY A 229 -1.61 9.04 -4.87
C GLY A 229 -0.68 7.92 -5.30
N SER A 230 -1.24 6.97 -6.04
CA SER A 230 -0.51 5.77 -6.44
C SER A 230 0.73 6.07 -7.29
N ALA A 231 0.65 7.05 -8.21
CA ALA A 231 1.78 7.46 -9.04
C ALA A 231 2.93 8.03 -8.21
N VAL A 232 2.62 8.91 -7.25
CA VAL A 232 3.59 9.55 -6.35
C VAL A 232 4.22 8.52 -5.39
N ALA A 233 3.42 7.61 -4.84
CA ALA A 233 3.92 6.54 -3.96
C ALA A 233 4.83 5.54 -4.71
N ALA A 234 4.43 5.10 -5.90
CA ALA A 234 5.25 4.24 -6.75
C ALA A 234 6.53 4.95 -7.20
N ALA A 235 6.46 6.24 -7.53
CA ALA A 235 7.60 7.07 -7.88
C ALA A 235 8.63 7.13 -6.74
N ALA A 236 8.19 7.37 -5.50
CA ALA A 236 9.07 7.35 -4.33
C ALA A 236 9.78 6.00 -4.14
N CYS A 237 9.05 4.89 -4.29
CA CYS A 237 9.63 3.54 -4.20
C CYS A 237 10.65 3.28 -5.32
N ASN A 238 10.29 3.61 -6.56
CA ASN A 238 11.17 3.48 -7.72
C ASN A 238 12.43 4.34 -7.59
N ALA A 239 12.36 5.52 -6.96
CA ALA A 239 13.54 6.33 -6.71
C ALA A 239 14.61 5.55 -5.92
N LEU A 240 14.19 4.79 -4.90
CA LEU A 240 15.08 3.96 -4.10
C LEU A 240 15.55 2.71 -4.88
N LEU A 241 14.64 2.04 -5.58
CA LEU A 241 14.98 0.83 -6.36
C LEU A 241 16.00 1.10 -7.47
N TYR A 242 15.92 2.28 -8.10
CA TYR A 242 16.84 2.72 -9.15
C TYR A 242 18.00 3.58 -8.62
N HIS A 243 18.15 3.70 -7.30
CA HIS A 243 19.24 4.47 -6.72
C HIS A 243 20.56 3.69 -6.83
N GLU A 244 21.27 3.94 -7.92
CA GLU A 244 22.69 3.68 -8.05
C GLU A 244 23.38 4.79 -7.25
N GLY A 245 24.01 4.43 -6.12
CA GLY A 245 24.63 5.42 -5.23
C GLY A 245 25.61 6.29 -6.02
N ASP A 246 25.75 7.56 -5.66
CA ASP A 246 26.86 8.36 -6.18
C ASP A 246 28.16 7.60 -5.86
N PRO A 247 29.01 7.28 -6.84
CA PRO A 247 30.38 6.90 -6.54
C PRO A 247 31.01 8.12 -5.86
N GLN A 248 31.19 8.00 -4.54
CA GLN A 248 31.97 8.96 -3.75
C GLN A 248 33.38 9.10 -4.32
#